data_AF-A0A9D2P1W7-F1
#
_entry.id   AF-A0A9D2P1W7-F1
#
_cell.length_a   1.000
_cell.length_b   1.000
_cell.length_c   1.000
_cell.angle_alpha   90.00
_cell.angle_beta   90.00
_cell.angle_gamma   90.00
#
_symmetry.space_group_name_H-M   'P 1'
#
loop_
_entity.id
_entity.type
_entity.pdbx_description
1 polymer ?
#
loop_
_entity_poly.entity_id
_entity_poly.type
_entity_poly.pdbx_seq_one_letter_code
_entity_poly.pdbx_strand_id
1 'polypeptide(L)' 'MAIFKGAGVAIVTPMKENLEINYDKLDEIIEEQIAGGTDAIIICGT' A
#
# COMPACT_ATOMS: atom_id res chain seq x y z
N MET A 1 -19.28 15.43 -0.92
CA MET A 1 -18.21 14.72 -0.19
C MET A 1 -18.69 13.30 0.01
N ALA A 2 -17.99 12.29 -0.52
CA ALA A 2 -18.36 10.91 -0.31
C ALA A 2 -17.73 10.44 1.01
N ILE A 3 -18.54 9.89 1.91
CA ILE A 3 -18.03 9.19 3.09
C ILE A 3 -17.53 7.83 2.59
N PHE A 4 -16.22 7.61 2.61
CA PHE A 4 -15.64 6.32 2.29
C PHE A 4 -16.13 5.27 3.30
N LYS A 5 -16.56 4.11 2.79
CA LYS A 5 -16.97 2.96 3.59
C LYS A 5 -16.32 1.72 2.98
N GLY A 6 -15.38 1.13 3.71
CA GLY A 6 -14.57 0.00 3.26
C GLY A 6 -13.32 -0.16 4.13
N ALA A 7 -12.47 -1.11 3.78
CA ALA A 7 -11.17 -1.33 4.38
C ALA A 7 -10.08 -0.52 3.63
N GLY A 8 -9.51 0.47 4.30
CA GLY A 8 -8.35 1.22 3.81
C GLY A 8 -7.08 0.74 4.50
N VAL A 9 -6.05 0.35 3.72
CA VAL A 9 -4.78 -0.14 4.25
C VAL A 9 -3.71 0.94 4.10
N ALA A 10 -3.12 1.37 5.22
CA ALA A 10 -1.89 2.16 5.22
C ALA A 10 -0.72 1.23 4.91
N ILE A 11 -0.31 1.22 3.64
CA ILE A 11 0.69 0.28 3.14
C ILE A 11 2.08 0.68 3.61
N VAL A 12 2.90 -0.32 3.94
CA VAL A 12 4.30 -0.09 4.27
C VAL A 12 5.06 0.41 3.04
N THR A 13 6.00 1.33 3.23
CA THR A 13 6.96 1.70 2.19
C THR A 13 8.17 0.76 2.31
N PRO A 14 8.30 -0.27 1.44
CA PRO A 14 9.44 -1.16 1.50
C PRO A 14 10.71 -0.41 1.10
N MET A 15 11.76 -0.60 1.88
CA MET A 15 13.09 -0.04 1.60
C MET A 15 14.08 -1.16 1.29
N LYS A 16 15.02 -0.86 0.40
CA LYS A 16 16.20 -1.68 0.16
C LYS A 16 17.18 -1.51 1.33
N GLU A 17 18.19 -2.37 1.41
CA GLU A 17 19.23 -2.26 2.45
C GLU A 17 19.98 -0.93 2.41
N ASN A 18 20.09 -0.32 1.23
CA ASN A 18 20.70 1.00 1.03
C ASN A 18 19.76 2.18 1.34
N LEU A 19 18.59 1.92 1.95
CA LEU A 19 17.57 2.90 2.32
C LEU A 19 16.83 3.57 1.14
N GLU A 20 17.09 3.16 -0.09
CA GLU A 20 16.25 3.56 -1.23
C GLU A 20 14.91 2.84 -1.20
N ILE A 21 13.88 3.45 -1.78
CA ILE A 21 12.57 2.81 -1.93
C ILE A 21 12.69 1.58 -2.83
N ASN A 22 12.11 0.47 -2.39
CA ASN A 22 12.01 -0.75 -3.17
C ASN A 22 10.69 -0.79 -3.95
N TYR A 23 10.66 -0.16 -5.13
CA TYR A 23 9.47 -0.10 -5.96
C TYR A 23 8.99 -1.47 -6.47
N ASP A 24 9.91 -2.38 -6.79
CA ASP A 24 9.55 -3.73 -7.24
C ASP A 24 8.79 -4.48 -6.14
N LYS A 25 9.23 -4.34 -4.88
CA LYS A 25 8.51 -4.94 -3.74
C LYS A 25 7.22 -4.21 -3.42
N LEU A 26 7.16 -2.89 -3.62
CA LEU A 26 5.94 -2.11 -3.43
C LEU A 26 4.84 -2.57 -4.40
N ASP A 27 5.20 -2.84 -5.67
CA ASP A 27 4.29 -3.37 -6.68
C ASP A 27 3.69 -4.72 -6.27
N GLU A 28 4.53 -5.67 -5.83
CA GLU A 28 4.09 -6.97 -5.33
C GLU A 28 3.11 -6.83 -4.15
N ILE A 29 3.40 -5.97 -3.18
CA ILE A 29 2.51 -5.77 -2.01
C ILE A 29 1.19 -5.11 -2.44
N ILE A 30 1.20 -4.20 -3.41
CA ILE A 30 -0.03 -3.59 -3.94
C ILE A 30 -0.90 -4.66 -4.59
N GLU A 31 -0.33 -5.53 -5.42
CA GLU A 31 -1.07 -6.63 -6.04
C GLU A 31 -1.62 -7.62 -5.00
N GLU A 32 -0.89 -7.88 -3.92
CA GLU A 32 -1.40 -8.65 -2.78
C GLU A 32 -2.61 -7.98 -2.10
N GLN A 33 -2.59 -6.65 -1.90
CA GLN A 33 -3.74 -5.92 -1.33
C GLN A 33 -4.95 -5.95 -2.27
N ILE A 34 -4.71 -5.79 -3.58
CA ILE A 34 -5.77 -5.85 -4.59
C ILE A 34 -6.39 -7.25 -4.63
N ALA A 35 -5.57 -8.31 -4.68
CA ALA A 35 -6.01 -9.69 -4.63
C ALA A 35 -6.72 -10.04 -3.31
N GLY A 36 -6.31 -9.40 -2.21
CA GLY A 36 -6.93 -9.49 -0.89
C GLY A 36 -8.27 -8.73 -0.77
N GLY A 37 -8.66 -7.96 -1.78
CA GLY A 37 -9.94 -7.25 -1.82
C GLY A 37 -9.97 -5.96 -0.99
N THR A 38 -8.83 -5.32 -0.77
CA THR A 38 -8.78 -4.01 -0.11
C THR A 38 -9.50 -2.94 -0.94
N ASP A 39 -10.33 -2.13 -0.28
CA ASP A 39 -11.12 -1.08 -0.93
C ASP A 39 -10.31 0.19 -1.23
N ALA A 40 -9.24 0.44 -0.47
CA ALA A 40 -8.36 1.59 -0.66
C ALA A 40 -6.95 1.37 -0.11
N ILE A 41 -5.95 1.94 -0.78
CA ILE A 41 -4.56 1.99 -0.33
C ILE A 41 -4.23 3.43 0.07
N ILE A 42 -3.65 3.60 1.25
CA ILE A 42 -3.16 4.89 1.76
C ILE A 42 -1.64 4.89 1.68
N ILE A 43 -1.10 5.72 0.77
CA ILE A 43 0.34 5.91 0.55
C ILE A 43 0.86 7.05 1.41
N CYS A 44 2.09 6.90 1.93
CA CYS A 44 2.71 7.86 2.85
C CYS A 44 1.80 8.16 4.06
N GLY A 45 1.29 7.10 4.70
CA GLY A 45 0.57 7.18 5.97
C GLY A 45 1.47 7.59 7.14
N THR A 46 1.05 7.24 8.36
CA THR A 46 1.83 7.46 9.60
C THR A 46 3.27 6.96 9.48
#